data_AF-A0A959NX36-F1
#
_entry.id   AF-A0A959NX36-F1
#
_cell.length_a   1.000
_cell.length_b   1.000
_cell.length_c   1.000
_cell.angle_alpha   90.00
_cell.angle_beta   90.00
_cell.angle_gamma   90.00
#
_symmetry.space_group_name_H-M   'P 1'
#
loop_
_entity.id
_entity.type
_entity.pdbx_description
1 polymer ?
#
loop_
_entity_poly.entity_id
_entity_poly.type
_entity_poly.pdbx_seq_one_letter_code
_entity_poly.pdbx_strand_id
1 'polypeptide(L)'
;MIEIILVIALMLILLVVGGPVVTNFLAKSNLNSTTNYLFMTISKAQTYGMSRKNDENWGVCVQADQIVLFSGTCTSPTFTETYNIPKNVTVGFDNDLIFSNLRGEPDNEVNVTLATNLQTKTLSVNSAGGINIQE
;
A
#
# COMPACT_ATOMS: atom_id res chain seq x y z
N MET A 1 -31.08 25.68 33.26
CA MET A 1 -29.60 25.56 33.29
C MET A 1 -29.13 24.11 33.37
N ILE A 2 -29.71 23.25 34.22
CA ILE A 2 -29.41 21.80 34.24
C ILE A 2 -29.63 21.11 32.89
N GLU A 3 -30.61 21.58 32.13
CA GLU A 3 -30.96 21.07 30.80
C GLU A 3 -29.81 21.20 29.79
N ILE A 4 -29.08 22.32 29.79
CA ILE A 4 -27.91 22.51 28.91
C ILE A 4 -26.76 21.58 29.32
N ILE A 5 -26.56 21.37 30.62
CA ILE A 5 -25.53 20.45 31.13
C ILE A 5 -25.84 19.01 30.70
N LEU A 6 -27.12 18.62 30.71
CA LEU A 6 -27.57 17.30 30.31
C LEU A 6 -27.35 17.06 28.80
N VAL A 7 -27.64 18.06 27.97
CA VAL A 7 -27.38 17.99 26.52
C VAL A 7 -25.88 17.86 26.23
N ILE A 8 -25.03 18.65 26.89
CA ILE A 8 -23.57 18.56 26.73
C ILE A 8 -23.07 17.19 27.19
N ALA A 9 -23.56 16.68 28.32
CA ALA A 9 -23.18 15.36 28.82
C ALA A 9 -23.56 14.25 27.82
N LEU A 10 -24.75 14.32 27.23
CA LEU A 10 -25.18 13.36 26.20
C LEU A 10 -24.32 13.46 24.93
N MET A 11 -23.98 14.67 24.47
CA MET A 11 -23.08 14.85 23.33
C MET A 11 -21.69 14.26 23.59
N LEU A 12 -21.12 14.46 24.78
CA LEU A 12 -19.82 13.89 25.13
C LEU A 12 -19.85 12.36 25.13
N ILE A 13 -20.91 11.74 25.67
CA ILE A 13 -21.07 10.28 25.64
C ILE A 13 -21.10 9.77 24.20
N LEU A 14 -21.83 10.45 23.31
CA LEU A 14 -21.89 10.08 21.89
C LEU A 14 -20.53 10.19 21.20
N LEU A 15 -19.75 11.23 21.52
CA LEU A 15 -18.40 11.39 20.95
C LEU A 15 -17.42 10.31 21.44
N VAL A 16 -17.48 9.94 22.72
CA VAL A 16 -16.63 8.88 23.27
C VAL A 16 -16.96 7.53 22.65
N VAL A 17 -18.24 7.23 22.43
CA VAL A 17 -18.66 5.95 21.83
C VAL A 17 -18.45 5.95 20.31
N GLY A 18 -18.72 7.07 19.63
CA GLY A 18 -18.62 7.20 18.18
C GLY A 18 -17.19 7.36 17.66
N GLY A 19 -16.31 7.98 18.44
CA GLY A 19 -14.93 8.26 18.05
C GLY A 19 -14.16 7.02 17.57
N PRO A 20 -14.09 5.93 18.36
CA PRO A 20 -13.38 4.71 17.98
C PRO A 20 -13.89 4.06 16.69
N VAL A 21 -15.20 4.17 16.41
CA VAL A 21 -15.81 3.59 15.20
C VAL A 21 -15.27 4.28 13.96
N VAL A 22 -15.22 5.61 13.98
CA VAL A 22 -14.72 6.42 12.86
C VAL A 22 -13.23 6.17 12.63
N THR A 23 -12.42 6.14 13.70
CA THR A 23 -10.97 5.90 13.57
C THR A 23 -10.67 4.51 13.01
N ASN A 24 -11.42 3.50 13.44
CA ASN A 24 -11.25 2.13 12.96
C ASN A 24 -11.67 1.98 11.49
N PHE A 25 -12.76 2.65 11.09
CA PHE A 25 -13.19 2.69 9.70
C PHE A 25 -12.14 3.34 8.80
N LEU A 26 -11.59 4.49 9.22
CA LEU A 26 -10.54 5.17 8.47
C LEU A 26 -9.27 4.31 8.36
N ALA A 27 -8.88 3.64 9.44
CA ALA A 27 -7.71 2.76 9.43
C ALA A 27 -7.86 1.61 8.42
N LYS A 28 -9.02 0.94 8.41
CA LYS A 28 -9.35 -0.12 7.44
C LYS A 28 -9.41 0.40 6.00
N SER A 29 -10.02 1.57 5.79
CA SER A 29 -10.12 2.21 4.48
C SER A 29 -8.73 2.53 3.91
N ASN A 30 -7.85 3.09 4.75
CA ASN A 30 -6.47 3.39 4.38
C ASN A 30 -5.69 2.12 4.05
N LEU A 31 -5.79 1.07 4.88
CA LEU A 31 -5.15 -0.22 4.62
C LEU A 31 -5.60 -0.82 3.28
N ASN A 32 -6.90 -0.83 3.00
CA ASN A 32 -7.45 -1.34 1.75
C ASN A 32 -6.99 -0.50 0.55
N SER A 33 -7.00 0.83 0.68
CA SER A 33 -6.57 1.73 -0.39
C SER A 33 -5.08 1.55 -0.71
N THR A 34 -4.23 1.46 0.30
CA THR A 34 -2.79 1.20 0.13
C THR A 34 -2.53 -0.19 -0.46
N THR A 35 -3.27 -1.21 -0.02
CA THR A 35 -3.17 -2.58 -0.58
C THR A 35 -3.55 -2.59 -2.06
N ASN A 36 -4.67 -1.95 -2.43
CA ASN A 36 -5.12 -1.87 -3.82
C ASN A 36 -4.13 -1.06 -4.68
N TYR A 37 -3.61 0.04 -4.15
CA TYR A 37 -2.61 0.84 -4.85
C TYR A 37 -1.33 0.03 -5.10
N LEU A 38 -0.84 -0.69 -4.10
CA LEU A 38 0.33 -1.56 -4.24
C LEU A 38 0.09 -2.64 -5.30
N PHE A 39 -1.05 -3.34 -5.25
CA PHE A 39 -1.43 -4.33 -6.24
C PHE A 39 -1.41 -3.74 -7.66
N MET A 40 -2.09 -2.61 -7.85
CA MET A 40 -2.11 -1.91 -9.15
C MET A 40 -0.72 -1.51 -9.62
N THR A 41 0.12 -1.05 -8.70
CA THR A 41 1.49 -0.60 -9.00
C THR A 41 2.37 -1.77 -9.44
N ILE A 42 2.27 -2.91 -8.76
CA ILE A 42 2.96 -4.15 -9.13
C ILE A 42 2.49 -4.64 -10.50
N SER A 43 1.18 -4.71 -10.74
CA SER A 43 0.64 -5.10 -12.06
C SER A 43 1.06 -4.14 -13.18
N LYS A 44 1.15 -2.84 -12.88
CA LYS A 44 1.61 -1.81 -13.82
C LYS A 44 3.10 -1.99 -14.14
N ALA A 45 3.94 -2.18 -13.13
CA ALA A 45 5.37 -2.47 -13.30
C ALA A 45 5.57 -3.73 -14.15
N GLN A 46 4.83 -4.80 -13.87
CA GLN A 46 4.85 -6.04 -14.65
C GLN A 46 4.50 -5.80 -16.12
N THR A 47 3.42 -5.07 -16.39
CA THR A 47 2.98 -4.74 -17.76
C THR A 47 4.03 -3.90 -18.50
N TYR A 48 4.67 -2.96 -17.80
CA TYR A 48 5.74 -2.14 -18.38
C TYR A 48 7.03 -2.92 -18.65
N GLY A 49 7.37 -3.87 -17.79
CA GLY A 49 8.46 -4.84 -18.04
C GLY A 49 8.16 -5.73 -19.26
N MET A 50 6.96 -6.31 -19.34
CA MET A 50 6.57 -7.15 -20.49
C MET A 50 6.63 -6.40 -21.82
N SER A 51 6.19 -5.14 -21.84
CA SER A 51 6.22 -4.29 -23.03
C SER A 51 7.60 -3.67 -23.30
N ARG A 52 8.59 -3.89 -22.44
CA ARG A 52 9.93 -3.30 -22.51
C ARG A 52 9.84 -1.78 -22.71
N LYS A 53 8.92 -1.16 -21.96
CA LYS A 53 8.57 0.25 -22.14
C LYS A 53 9.83 1.11 -21.93
N ASN A 54 10.13 1.96 -22.90
CA ASN A 54 11.32 2.82 -22.94
C ASN A 54 12.68 2.08 -22.92
N ASP A 55 12.71 0.77 -23.14
CA ASP A 55 13.92 -0.07 -23.02
C ASP A 55 14.56 -0.05 -21.62
N GLU A 56 13.73 0.13 -20.58
CA GLU A 56 14.16 0.20 -19.18
C GLU A 56 13.59 -0.96 -18.36
N ASN A 57 14.27 -1.26 -17.25
CA ASN A 57 13.75 -2.18 -16.23
C ASN A 57 12.67 -1.48 -15.44
N TRP A 58 11.54 -2.15 -15.19
CA TRP A 58 10.43 -1.61 -14.42
C TRP A 58 10.24 -2.38 -13.13
N GLY A 59 10.01 -1.66 -12.04
CA GLY A 59 9.88 -2.27 -10.73
C GLY A 59 9.12 -1.42 -9.73
N VAL A 60 8.93 -2.00 -8.55
CA VAL A 60 8.28 -1.37 -7.40
C VAL A 60 9.21 -1.47 -6.22
N CYS A 61 9.34 -0.37 -5.49
CA CYS A 61 10.03 -0.34 -4.21
C CYS A 61 9.29 0.51 -3.20
N VAL A 62 9.70 0.45 -1.94
CA VAL A 62 9.19 1.30 -0.87
C VAL A 62 10.33 2.15 -0.34
N GLN A 63 10.15 3.46 -0.37
CA GLN A 63 11.11 4.43 0.15
C GLN A 63 10.46 5.24 1.25
N ALA A 64 10.97 5.11 2.48
CA ALA A 64 10.38 5.73 3.66
C ALA A 64 8.86 5.46 3.77
N ASP A 65 8.04 6.48 3.56
CA ASP A 65 6.57 6.40 3.63
C ASP A 65 5.92 6.44 2.24
N GLN A 66 6.61 5.97 1.20
CA GLN A 66 6.11 6.00 -0.17
C GLN A 66 6.27 4.67 -0.90
N ILE A 67 5.22 4.25 -1.60
CA ILE A 67 5.30 3.21 -2.61
C ILE A 67 5.73 3.89 -3.91
N VAL A 68 6.77 3.35 -4.54
CA VAL A 68 7.42 3.95 -5.69
C VAL A 68 7.40 2.96 -6.85
N LEU A 69 6.67 3.30 -7.91
CA LEU A 69 6.89 2.72 -9.24
C LEU A 69 8.10 3.41 -9.86
N PHE A 70 9.07 2.63 -10.29
CA PHE A 70 10.27 3.18 -10.92
C PHE A 70 10.57 2.52 -12.27
N SER A 71 11.35 3.22 -13.08
CA SER A 71 12.15 2.63 -14.14
C SER A 71 13.65 2.83 -13.90
N GLY A 72 14.47 1.90 -14.40
CA GLY A 72 15.91 1.84 -14.10
C GLY A 72 16.17 1.13 -12.77
N THR A 73 16.49 1.89 -11.72
CA THR A 73 16.78 1.38 -10.37
C THR A 73 16.00 2.15 -9.32
N CYS A 74 15.64 1.53 -8.20
CA CYS A 74 14.93 2.23 -7.13
C CYS A 74 15.75 3.42 -6.58
N THR A 75 17.07 3.28 -6.43
CA THR A 75 17.95 4.31 -5.84
C THR A 75 18.23 5.49 -6.76
N SER A 76 18.19 5.26 -8.08
CA SER A 76 18.41 6.30 -9.09
C SER A 76 17.44 6.07 -10.26
N PRO A 77 16.15 6.38 -10.06
CA PRO A 77 15.13 6.12 -11.04
C PRO A 77 15.21 7.12 -12.20
N THR A 78 14.99 6.64 -13.43
CA THR A 78 14.83 7.50 -14.61
C THR A 78 13.39 8.01 -14.74
N PHE A 79 12.42 7.21 -14.28
CA PHE A 79 11.03 7.61 -14.06
C PHE A 79 10.57 7.22 -12.66
N THR A 80 9.69 8.03 -12.07
CA THR A 80 9.12 7.77 -10.75
C THR A 80 7.65 8.15 -10.72
N GLU A 81 6.83 7.25 -10.19
CA GLU A 81 5.45 7.55 -9.77
C GLU A 81 5.29 7.08 -8.33
N THR A 82 4.87 7.99 -7.46
CA THR A 82 4.86 7.77 -6.02
C THR A 82 3.45 7.82 -5.45
N TYR A 83 3.22 7.01 -4.42
CA TYR A 83 2.04 7.10 -3.55
C TYR A 83 2.46 7.20 -2.11
N ASN A 84 1.91 8.21 -1.43
CA ASN A 84 2.19 8.44 -0.02
C ASN A 84 1.36 7.48 0.83
N ILE A 85 2.05 6.69 1.63
CA ILE A 85 1.45 5.76 2.58
C ILE A 85 0.84 6.60 3.72
N PRO A 86 -0.46 6.42 4.04
CA PRO A 86 -1.07 7.06 5.20
C PRO A 86 -0.33 6.69 6.49
N LYS A 87 -0.09 7.65 7.39
CA LYS A 87 0.70 7.44 8.63
C LYS A 87 0.23 6.30 9.55
N ASN A 88 -1.04 5.91 9.43
CA ASN A 88 -1.63 4.83 10.23
C ASN A 88 -1.44 3.45 9.57
N VAL A 89 -0.75 3.37 8.43
CA VAL A 89 -0.42 2.14 7.70
C VAL A 89 1.10 2.00 7.69
N THR A 90 1.59 0.80 8.01
CA THR A 90 2.99 0.42 7.89
C THR A 90 3.12 -0.57 6.74
N VAL A 91 4.14 -0.40 5.90
CA VAL A 91 4.44 -1.30 4.79
C VAL A 91 5.83 -1.87 4.98
N GLY A 92 5.91 -3.18 5.19
CA GLY A 92 7.16 -3.95 5.17
C GLY A 92 7.39 -4.52 3.78
N PHE A 93 8.47 -4.11 3.13
CA PHE A 93 8.86 -4.54 1.79
C PHE A 93 10.31 -5.01 1.86
N ASP A 94 10.52 -6.32 1.74
CA ASP A 94 11.83 -6.92 2.06
C ASP A 94 12.91 -6.57 1.04
N ASN A 95 12.55 -6.48 -0.24
CA ASN A 95 13.45 -6.13 -1.35
C ASN A 95 12.65 -5.48 -2.48
N ASP A 96 13.29 -4.58 -3.24
CA ASP A 96 12.76 -4.06 -4.50
C ASP A 96 12.32 -5.21 -5.42
N LEU A 97 11.21 -5.00 -6.13
CA LEU A 97 10.66 -5.99 -7.06
C LEU A 97 10.84 -5.50 -8.48
N ILE A 98 11.66 -6.17 -9.28
CA ILE A 98 11.90 -5.82 -10.69
C ILE A 98 11.32 -6.89 -11.59
N PHE A 99 10.67 -6.49 -12.67
CA PHE A 99 10.09 -7.42 -13.64
C PHE A 99 10.98 -7.58 -14.88
N SER A 100 11.14 -8.81 -15.32
CA SER A 100 11.88 -9.16 -16.53
C SER A 100 11.18 -8.66 -17.80
N ASN A 101 12.02 -8.32 -18.78
CA ASN A 101 11.55 -7.91 -20.09
C ASN A 101 10.88 -9.08 -20.83
N LEU A 102 9.87 -8.78 -21.65
CA LEU A 102 9.06 -9.72 -22.46
C LEU A 102 8.17 -10.72 -21.69
N ARG A 103 8.60 -11.20 -20.52
CA ARG A 103 7.85 -12.22 -19.76
C ARG A 103 7.15 -11.69 -18.52
N GLY A 104 7.60 -10.57 -17.94
CA GLY A 104 6.99 -10.02 -16.73
C GLY A 104 7.11 -10.95 -15.53
N GLU A 105 8.10 -11.85 -15.54
CA GLU A 105 8.47 -12.67 -14.40
C GLU A 105 9.25 -11.77 -13.44
N PRO A 106 8.94 -11.76 -12.13
CA PRO A 106 9.71 -11.00 -11.17
C PRO A 106 11.11 -11.60 -11.00
N ASP A 107 12.06 -10.76 -10.64
CA ASP A 107 13.44 -11.15 -10.35
C ASP A 107 13.56 -12.00 -9.08
N ASN A 108 12.66 -11.78 -8.12
CA ASN A 108 12.56 -12.53 -6.87
C ASN A 108 11.08 -12.70 -6.45
N GLU A 109 10.79 -13.74 -5.67
CA GLU A 109 9.52 -13.80 -4.95
C GLU A 109 9.55 -12.79 -3.79
N VAL A 110 8.44 -12.09 -3.58
CA VAL A 110 8.36 -11.08 -2.52
C VAL A 110 7.07 -11.22 -1.73
N ASN A 111 7.16 -11.02 -0.42
CA ASN A 111 6.02 -10.83 0.46
C ASN A 111 6.06 -9.39 0.99
N VAL A 112 4.93 -8.70 0.84
CA VAL A 112 4.75 -7.33 1.29
C VAL A 112 3.72 -7.34 2.40
N THR A 113 4.14 -6.95 3.59
CA THR A 113 3.24 -6.89 4.75
C THR A 113 2.72 -5.47 4.91
N LEU A 114 1.40 -5.30 4.82
CA LEU A 114 0.71 -4.04 5.10
C LEU A 114 -0.04 -4.17 6.42
N ALA A 115 0.21 -3.26 7.36
CA ALA A 115 -0.38 -3.36 8.69
C ALA A 115 -0.94 -2.02 9.18
N THR A 116 -2.00 -2.13 9.98
CA THR A 116 -2.47 -1.08 10.88
C THR A 116 -2.44 -1.65 12.30
N ASN A 117 -2.79 -0.85 13.31
CA ASN A 117 -2.99 -1.36 14.66
C ASN A 117 -4.20 -2.33 14.81
N LEU A 118 -4.99 -2.54 13.75
CA LEU A 118 -6.22 -3.34 13.78
C LEU A 118 -6.15 -4.61 12.94
N GLN A 119 -5.43 -4.55 11.82
CA GLN A 119 -5.42 -5.60 10.80
C GLN A 119 -4.09 -5.58 10.06
N THR A 120 -3.64 -6.77 9.65
CA THR A 120 -2.50 -6.98 8.76
C THR A 120 -3.00 -7.63 7.47
N LYS A 121 -2.32 -7.35 6.36
CA LYS A 121 -2.52 -8.00 5.06
C LYS A 121 -1.15 -8.33 4.49
N THR A 122 -1.06 -9.44 3.78
CA THR A 122 0.17 -9.84 3.08
C THR A 122 -0.10 -9.97 1.60
N LEU A 123 0.62 -9.20 0.79
CA LEU A 123 0.63 -9.35 -0.66
C LEU A 123 1.86 -10.16 -1.06
N SER A 124 1.65 -11.28 -1.73
CA SER A 124 2.74 -12.16 -2.20
C SER A 124 2.81 -12.16 -3.71
N VAL A 125 4.01 -12.08 -4.28
CA VAL A 125 4.28 -12.27 -5.71
C VAL A 125 5.15 -13.51 -5.88
N ASN A 126 4.68 -14.48 -6.66
CA ASN A 126 5.41 -15.72 -6.94
C ASN A 126 6.35 -15.58 -8.15
N SER A 127 7.18 -16.60 -8.41
CA SER A 127 8.17 -16.59 -9.50
C SER A 127 7.56 -16.48 -10.91
N ALA A 128 6.27 -16.76 -11.07
CA ALA A 128 5.54 -16.61 -12.33
C ALA A 128 4.86 -15.24 -12.49
N GLY A 129 5.04 -14.33 -11.52
CA GLY A 129 4.40 -13.01 -11.50
C GLY A 129 2.93 -13.04 -11.10
N GLY A 130 2.46 -14.14 -10.50
CA GLY A 130 1.15 -14.24 -9.89
C GLY A 130 1.10 -13.48 -8.57
N ILE A 131 0.11 -12.60 -8.42
CA ILE A 131 -0.08 -11.75 -7.25
C ILE A 131 -1.24 -12.30 -6.42
N ASN A 132 -1.02 -12.51 -5.12
CA ASN A 132 -2.06 -12.96 -4.18
C ASN A 132 -2.11 -12.03 -2.96
N ILE A 133 -3.32 -11.79 -2.44
CA ILE A 133 -3.55 -10.96 -1.25
C ILE A 133 -4.17 -11.84 -0.18
N GLN A 134 -3.50 -11.92 0.97
CA GLN A 134 -3.92 -12.67 2.14
C GLN A 134 -4.29 -11.68 3.25
N GLU A 135 -5.41 -11.93 3.94
CA GLU A 135 -5.88 -11.13 5.08
C GLU A 135 -5.50 -11.73 6.43
#